data_AF-A0A9W7HZ27-F1
#
_entry.id   AF-A0A9W7HZ27-F1
#
_cell.length_a   1.000
_cell.length_b   1.000
_cell.length_c   1.000
_cell.angle_alpha   90.00
_cell.angle_beta   90.00
_cell.angle_gamma   90.00
#
_symmetry.space_group_name_H-M   'P 1'
#
loop_
_entity.id
_entity.type
_entity.pdbx_description
1 polymer ?
#
loop_
_entity_poly.entity_id
_entity_poly.type
_entity_poly.pdbx_seq_one_letter_code
_entity_poly.pdbx_strand_id
1 'polypeptide(L)' 'MALVTTAEVSVRDVDEINGCDIGVRALHSHPVKASKKGIGEKHVPLTVAGTRICDGEWLHADTDGILISKTELSV' A
#
# COMPACT_ATOMS: atom_id res chain seq x y z
N MET A 1 5.16 -5.83 -1.91
CA MET A 1 3.76 -5.41 -1.99
C MET A 1 3.68 -3.89 -2.01
N ALA A 2 2.96 -3.27 -2.95
CA ALA A 2 2.68 -1.83 -2.89
C ALA A 2 1.55 -1.60 -1.89
N LEU A 3 1.85 -1.00 -0.74
CA LEU A 3 0.83 -0.62 0.24
C LEU A 3 0.17 0.67 -0.21
N VAL A 4 -1.12 0.60 -0.55
CA VAL A 4 -1.87 1.76 -1.02
C VAL A 4 -3.16 1.90 -0.23
N THR A 5 -3.07 2.54 0.95
CA THR A 5 -4.07 2.36 2.01
C THR A 5 -4.55 3.65 2.69
N THR A 6 -4.21 4.83 2.18
CA THR A 6 -4.88 6.06 2.63
C THR A 6 -6.29 6.18 2.02
N ALA A 7 -7.19 6.92 2.67
CA ALA A 7 -8.65 6.92 2.40
C ALA A 7 -9.07 7.29 0.96
N GLU A 8 -8.15 7.80 0.15
CA GLU A 8 -8.38 8.23 -1.24
C GLU A 8 -7.76 7.27 -2.26
N VAL A 9 -7.15 6.16 -1.82
CA VAL A 9 -6.40 5.33 -2.75
C VAL A 9 -7.26 4.28 -3.43
N SER A 10 -7.28 4.39 -4.76
CA SER A 10 -7.82 3.41 -5.68
C SER A 10 -6.76 2.92 -6.66
N VAL A 11 -6.95 1.71 -7.16
CA VAL A 11 -6.17 1.14 -8.27
C VAL A 11 -6.99 1.09 -9.55
N ARG A 12 -6.33 0.98 -10.70
CA ARG A 12 -6.95 0.77 -12.01
C ARG A 12 -6.38 -0.50 -12.63
N ASP A 13 -7.02 -1.00 -13.68
CA ASP A 13 -6.53 -2.13 -14.49
C ASP A 13 -6.34 -3.39 -13.62
N VAL A 14 -7.37 -3.72 -12.84
CA VAL A 14 -7.35 -4.83 -11.87
C VAL A 14 -7.00 -6.16 -12.53
N ASP A 15 -7.50 -6.43 -13.73
CA ASP A 15 -7.19 -7.65 -14.48
C ASP A 15 -5.70 -7.74 -14.84
N GLU A 16 -5.08 -6.62 -15.21
CA GLU A 16 -3.66 -6.55 -15.52
C GLU A 16 -2.81 -6.71 -14.25
N ILE A 17 -3.21 -6.06 -13.15
CA ILE A 17 -2.55 -6.19 -11.85
C ILE A 17 -2.59 -7.64 -11.35
N ASN A 18 -3.72 -8.32 -11.49
CA ASN A 18 -3.88 -9.72 -11.10
C ASN A 18 -3.02 -10.69 -11.93
N GLY A 19 -2.58 -10.28 -13.12
CA GLY A 19 -1.63 -11.02 -13.94
C GLY A 19 -0.17 -10.81 -13.55
N CYS A 20 0.14 -9.85 -12.66
CA CYS A 20 1.51 -9.55 -12.25
C CYS A 20 1.92 -10.36 -11.01
N ASP A 21 3.18 -10.80 -10.98
CA ASP A 21 3.78 -11.47 -9.79
C ASP A 21 4.24 -10.44 -8.73
N ILE A 22 3.31 -9.59 -8.31
CA ILE A 22 3.54 -8.58 -7.28
C ILE A 22 2.33 -8.51 -6.34
N GLY A 23 2.59 -8.30 -5.04
CA GLY A 23 1.51 -8.00 -4.10
C GLY A 23 0.95 -6.58 -4.30
N VAL A 24 -0.36 -6.45 -4.41
CA VAL A 24 -1.08 -5.16 -4.42
C VAL A 24 -2.27 -5.22 -3.47
N ARG A 25 -2.42 -4.22 -2.59
CA ARG A 25 -3.57 -4.07 -1.69
C ARG A 25 -4.09 -2.64 -1.77
N ALA A 26 -5.37 -2.48 -2.07
CA ALA A 26 -6.04 -1.20 -2.20
C ALA A 26 -7.47 -1.28 -1.65
N LEU A 27 -8.05 -0.13 -1.30
CA LEU A 27 -9.42 -0.06 -0.77
C LEU A 27 -10.48 -0.24 -1.86
N HIS A 28 -10.25 0.34 -3.04
CA HIS A 28 -11.19 0.32 -4.15
C HIS A 28 -10.47 0.25 -5.50
N SER A 29 -11.20 -0.14 -6.55
CA SER A 29 -10.80 0.11 -7.93
C SER A 29 -11.50 1.36 -8.47
N HIS A 30 -10.79 2.21 -9.20
CA HIS A 30 -11.38 3.39 -9.84
C HIS A 30 -10.82 3.59 -11.26
N PRO A 31 -11.68 3.76 -12.28
CA PRO A 31 -11.25 3.86 -13.68
C PRO A 31 -10.55 5.18 -14.02
N VAL A 32 -10.79 6.24 -13.23
CA VAL A 32 -10.24 7.57 -13.51
C VAL A 32 -8.79 7.65 -13.03
N LYS A 33 -7.92 8.12 -13.91
CA LYS A 33 -6.51 8.34 -13.61
C LYS A 33 -6.33 9.47 -12.59
N ALA A 34 -5.47 9.24 -11.59
CA ALA A 34 -5.09 10.27 -10.63
C ALA A 34 -4.40 11.47 -11.31
N SER A 35 -4.71 12.68 -10.85
CA SER A 35 -4.05 13.91 -11.30
C SER A 35 -2.61 13.96 -10.77
N LYS A 36 -1.62 14.04 -11.67
CA LYS A 36 -0.21 14.18 -11.31
C LYS A 36 0.10 15.63 -10.98
N LYS A 37 -0.15 16.05 -9.74
CA LYS A 37 0.20 17.41 -9.26
C LYS A 37 1.66 17.56 -8.85
N GLY A 38 2.44 16.47 -8.80
CA GLY A 38 3.85 16.49 -8.35
C GLY A 38 4.02 16.79 -6.86
N ILE A 39 2.91 16.79 -6.11
CA ILE A 39 2.86 17.05 -4.67
C ILE A 39 2.87 15.71 -3.95
N GLY A 40 3.73 15.58 -2.95
CA GLY A 40 3.82 14.40 -2.08
C GLY A 40 5.09 14.43 -1.25
N GLU A 41 5.02 13.90 -0.04
CA GLU A 41 6.17 13.74 0.85
C GLU A 41 6.67 12.29 0.77
N LYS A 42 7.98 12.10 0.93
CA LYS A 42 8.63 10.78 0.96
C LYS A 42 9.33 10.60 2.30
N HIS A 43 9.45 9.35 2.75
CA HIS A 43 10.13 8.98 4.00
C HIS A 43 9.56 9.66 5.27
N VAL A 44 8.32 10.13 5.21
CA VAL A 44 7.60 10.66 6.38
C VAL A 44 6.75 9.56 7.01
N PRO A 45 6.64 9.51 8.35
CA PRO A 45 5.75 8.57 9.01
C PRO A 45 4.31 8.73 8.52
N LEU A 46 3.69 7.62 8.14
CA LEU A 46 2.32 7.59 7.63
C LEU A 46 1.41 6.90 8.65
N THR A 47 0.21 7.45 8.89
CA THR A 47 -0.81 6.77 9.69
C THR A 47 -1.91 6.25 8.78
N VAL A 48 -2.12 4.94 8.80
CA VAL A 48 -3.11 4.21 7.99
C VAL A 48 -3.96 3.37 8.92
N ALA A 49 -5.29 3.52 8.85
CA ALA A 49 -6.23 2.70 9.63
C ALA A 49 -5.85 2.59 11.14
N GLY A 50 -5.33 3.68 11.72
CA GLY A 50 -4.88 3.73 13.12
C GLY A 50 -3.46 3.17 13.38
N THR A 51 -2.79 2.61 12.38
CA THR A 51 -1.42 2.10 12.48
C THR A 51 -0.43 3.11 11.92
N ARG A 52 0.60 3.43 12.70
CA ARG A 52 1.72 4.28 12.26
C ARG A 52 2.78 3.41 11.59
N ILE A 53 3.18 3.80 10.38
CA ILE A 53 4.18 3.15 9.55
C ILE A 53 5.33 4.13 9.37
N CYS A 54 6.54 3.70 9.69
CA CYS A 54 7.74 4.51 9.56
C CYS A 54 8.66 3.97 8.47
N ASP A 55 9.48 4.85 7.92
CA ASP A 55 10.53 4.46 6.99
C ASP A 55 11.50 3.46 7.66
N GLY A 56 11.87 2.40 6.95
CA GLY A 56 12.74 1.32 7.44
C GLY A 56 12.04 0.20 8.22
N GLU A 57 10.73 0.28 8.47
CA GLU A 57 9.95 -0.84 9.02
C GLU A 57 9.59 -1.89 7.96
N TRP A 58 9.39 -3.12 8.41
CA TRP A 58 8.99 -4.27 7.62
C TRP A 58 7.48 -4.39 7.53
N LEU A 59 6.99 -4.73 6.35
CA LEU A 59 5.57 -4.93 6.07
C LEU A 59 5.34 -6.35 5.54
N HIS A 60 4.52 -7.09 6.26
CA HIS A 60 4.08 -8.43 5.87
C HIS A 60 2.58 -8.39 5.57
N ALA A 61 2.13 -9.13 4.57
CA ALA A 61 0.73 -9.15 4.22
C ALA A 61 0.31 -10.42 3.49
N ASP A 62 -0.93 -10.81 3.75
CA ASP A 62 -1.57 -12.00 3.21
C ASP A 62 -3.08 -11.74 3.00
N THR A 63 -3.86 -12.83 2.91
CA THR A 63 -5.31 -12.78 2.79
C THR A 63 -6.00 -12.24 4.03
N ASP A 64 -5.43 -12.49 5.22
CA ASP A 64 -6.02 -12.15 6.51
C ASP A 64 -5.78 -10.68 6.85
N GLY A 65 -4.59 -10.15 6.54
CA GLY A 65 -4.29 -8.77 6.85
C GLY A 65 -2.89 -8.28 6.51
N ILE A 66 -2.50 -7.22 7.22
CA ILE A 66 -1.23 -6.53 7.06
C ILE A 66 -0.63 -6.34 8.45
N LEU A 67 0.64 -6.70 8.60
CA LEU A 67 1.43 -6.57 9.82
C LEU A 67 2.62 -5.66 9.57
N ILE A 68 2.90 -4.79 10.53
CA ILE A 68 4.07 -3.91 10.54
C ILE A 68 5.01 -4.34 11.67
N SER A 69 6.30 -4.46 11.37
CA SER A 69 7.33 -4.86 12.32
C SER A 69 8.56 -3.97 12.19
N LYS A 70 9.24 -3.71 13.31
CA LYS A 70 10.52 -2.97 13.30
C LYS A 70 11.69 -3.80 12.76
N THR A 71 11.52 -5.10 12.70
CA THR A 71 12.54 -6.06 12.25
C THR A 71 11.91 -7.06 11.30
N GLU A 72 12.74 -7.65 10.44
CA GLU A 72 12.31 -8.75 9.58
C GLU A 72 11.83 -9.91 10.45
N LEU A 73 10.61 -10.38 10.19
CA LEU A 73 10.11 -11.61 10.80
C LEU A 73 10.45 -12.75 9.86
N SER A 74 11.38 -13.60 10.29
CA SER A 74 11.56 -14.90 9.65
C SER A 74 10.51 -15.85 10.21
N VAL A 75 9.57 -16.22 9.36
CA VAL A 75 8.62 -17.32 9.58
C VAL A 75 9.09 -18.55 8.82
#